data_AF-A0A9X3L7A0-F1
#
_entry.id   AF-A0A9X3L7A0-F1
#
_cell.length_a   1.000
_cell.length_b   1.000
_cell.length_c   1.000
_cell.angle_alpha   90.00
_cell.angle_beta   90.00
_cell.angle_gamma   90.00
#
_symmetry.space_group_name_H-M   'P 1'
#
loop_
_entity.id
_entity.type
_entity.pdbx_description
1 polymer ?
#
loop_
_entity_poly.entity_id
_entity_poly.type
_entity_poly.pdbx_seq_one_letter_code
_entity_poly.pdbx_strand_id
1 'polypeptide(L)'
;TIGVVLYIAAMWIAGVQQGLMWRDTAADGTLVYSFVEELKTRVPYYLIRLLGGTLYLSGIWIMAWNVWKTVSGAKAVNPAIPPDTAHAVGAPATA
;
A
#
# COMPACT_ATOMS: atom_id res chain seq x y z
N THR A 1 -1.20 -5.56 -6.42
CA THR A 1 -2.52 -4.91 -6.52
C THR A 1 -3.63 -5.77 -5.90
N ILE A 2 -3.77 -7.04 -6.28
CA ILE A 2 -4.80 -7.97 -5.74
C ILE A 2 -4.81 -8.03 -4.20
N GLY A 3 -3.63 -8.12 -3.56
CA GLY A 3 -3.54 -8.14 -2.08
C GLY A 3 -4.10 -6.88 -1.40
N VAL A 4 -3.93 -5.71 -2.04
CA VAL A 4 -4.48 -4.43 -1.53
C VAL A 4 -5.99 -4.39 -1.70
N VAL A 5 -6.52 -4.88 -2.81
CA VAL A 5 -7.98 -4.94 -3.05
C VAL A 5 -8.65 -5.89 -2.05
N LEU A 6 -8.07 -7.07 -1.81
CA LEU A 6 -8.54 -8.01 -0.78
C LEU A 6 -8.51 -7.39 0.63
N TYR A 7 -7.48 -6.61 0.95
CA TYR A 7 -7.39 -5.91 2.22
C TYR A 7 -8.48 -4.85 2.40
N ILE A 8 -8.70 -4.00 1.38
CA ILE A 8 -9.71 -2.93 1.42
C ILE A 8 -11.11 -3.54 1.51
N ALA A 9 -11.41 -4.57 0.71
CA ALA A 9 -12.70 -5.25 0.73
C ALA A 9 -13.00 -5.87 2.11
N ALA A 10 -12.02 -6.54 2.72
CA ALA A 10 -12.18 -7.11 4.06
C ALA A 10 -12.45 -6.03 5.12
N MET A 11 -11.76 -4.89 5.04
CA MET A 11 -11.95 -3.77 5.97
C MET A 11 -13.31 -3.08 5.82
N TRP A 12 -13.82 -2.97 4.60
CA TRP A 12 -15.16 -2.43 4.36
C TRP A 12 -16.26 -3.31 4.95
N ILE A 13 -16.20 -4.62 4.67
CA ILE A 13 -17.20 -5.58 5.19
C ILE A 13 -17.16 -5.62 6.71
N ALA A 14 -15.96 -5.67 7.31
CA ALA A 14 -15.80 -5.64 8.76
C ALA A 14 -16.34 -4.35 9.37
N GLY A 15 -16.05 -3.18 8.78
CA GLY A 15 -16.51 -1.89 9.28
C GLY A 15 -18.04 -1.73 9.21
N VAL A 16 -18.66 -2.18 8.11
CA VAL A 16 -20.13 -2.14 7.96
C VAL A 16 -20.80 -3.04 9.00
N GLN A 17 -20.31 -4.27 9.18
CA GLN A 17 -20.90 -5.20 10.15
C GLN A 17 -20.73 -4.70 11.59
N GLN A 18 -19.58 -4.10 11.91
CA GLN A 18 -19.32 -3.49 13.21
C GLN A 18 -20.29 -2.32 13.49
N GLY A 19 -20.46 -1.42 12.51
CA GLY A 19 -21.37 -0.27 12.64
C GLY A 19 -22.85 -0.68 12.74
N LEU A 20 -23.25 -1.75 12.03
CA LEU A 20 -24.60 -2.29 12.14
C LEU A 20 -24.88 -2.87 13.53
N MET A 21 -23.94 -3.64 14.10
CA MET A 21 -24.09 -4.21 15.44
C MET A 21 -24.15 -3.13 16.53
N TRP A 22 -23.41 -2.03 16.38
CA TRP A 22 -23.43 -0.90 17.32
C TRP A 22 -24.74 -0.11 17.35
N ARG A 23 -25.51 -0.18 16.27
CA ARG A 23 -26.80 0.51 16.14
C ARG A 23 -27.98 -0.45 16.28
N ASP A 24 -27.73 -1.74 16.55
CA ASP A 24 -28.78 -2.75 16.64
C ASP A 24 -29.39 -2.75 18.04
N THR A 25 -30.61 -2.21 18.13
CA THR A 25 -31.39 -2.10 19.36
C THR A 25 -32.67 -2.93 19.23
N ALA A 26 -32.95 -3.77 20.21
CA ALA A 26 -34.16 -4.57 20.28
C ALA A 26 -35.39 -3.66 20.48
N ALA A 27 -36.59 -4.22 20.26
CA ALA A 27 -37.85 -3.48 20.37
C ALA A 27 -38.13 -2.90 21.79
N ASP A 28 -37.38 -3.36 22.79
CA ASP A 28 -37.39 -2.90 24.18
C ASP A 28 -36.36 -1.78 24.47
N GLY A 29 -35.58 -1.36 23.46
CA GLY A 29 -34.56 -0.31 23.57
C GLY A 29 -33.21 -0.79 24.10
N THR A 30 -33.03 -2.09 24.35
CA THR A 30 -31.74 -2.66 24.77
C THR A 30 -30.84 -2.97 23.58
N LEU A 31 -29.53 -3.03 23.81
CA LEU A 31 -28.54 -3.40 22.77
C LEU A 31 -28.62 -4.91 22.51
N VAL A 32 -28.89 -5.29 21.26
CA VAL A 32 -29.02 -6.71 20.85
C VAL A 32 -27.69 -7.45 21.02
N TYR A 33 -26.57 -6.76 20.79
CA TYR A 33 -25.24 -7.34 20.84
C TYR A 33 -24.38 -6.70 21.91
N SER A 34 -23.76 -7.54 22.73
CA SER A 34 -22.72 -7.09 23.66
C SER A 34 -21.41 -6.80 22.91
N PHE A 35 -20.60 -5.89 23.45
CA PHE A 35 -19.28 -5.56 22.87
C PHE A 35 -18.37 -6.79 22.69
N VAL A 36 -18.52 -7.80 23.55
CA VAL A 36 -17.74 -9.04 23.50
C VAL A 36 -18.14 -9.93 22.31
N GLU A 37 -19.41 -9.96 21.94
CA GLU A 37 -19.87 -10.72 20.76
C GLU A 37 -19.43 -10.09 19.45
N GLU A 38 -19.50 -8.77 19.37
CA GLU A 38 -18.98 -8.02 18.23
C GLU A 38 -17.46 -8.26 18.03
N LEU A 39 -16.71 -8.38 19.12
CA LEU A 39 -15.28 -8.69 19.09
C LEU A 39 -15.02 -10.08 18.48
N LYS A 40 -15.82 -11.08 18.84
CA LYS A 40 -15.73 -12.45 18.29
C LYS A 40 -16.06 -12.47 16.80
N THR A 41 -17.07 -11.71 16.38
CA THR A 41 -17.47 -11.62 14.96
C THR A 41 -16.40 -10.95 14.08
N ARG A 42 -15.53 -10.11 14.66
CA ARG A 42 -14.43 -9.45 13.92
C ARG A 42 -13.19 -10.31 13.67
N VAL A 43 -12.97 -11.37 14.47
CA VAL A 43 -11.81 -12.28 14.34
C VAL A 43 -11.61 -12.83 12.91
N PRO A 44 -12.62 -13.38 12.21
CA PRO A 44 -12.43 -13.90 10.86
C PRO A 44 -12.00 -12.82 9.85
N TYR A 45 -12.46 -11.58 10.01
CA TYR A 45 -12.08 -10.49 9.12
C TYR A 45 -10.62 -10.06 9.30
N TYR A 46 -10.07 -10.15 10.51
CA TYR A 46 -8.65 -9.90 10.74
C TYR A 46 -7.73 -10.95 10.08
N LEU A 47 -8.20 -12.20 9.95
CA LEU A 47 -7.48 -13.25 9.23
C LEU A 47 -7.41 -12.95 7.73
N ILE A 48 -8.52 -12.54 7.12
CA ILE A 48 -8.56 -12.14 5.70
C ILE A 48 -7.66 -10.93 5.47
N ARG A 49 -7.67 -9.96 6.39
CA ARG A 49 -6.78 -8.80 6.37
C ARG A 49 -5.30 -9.21 6.43
N LEU A 50 -4.94 -10.16 7.30
CA LEU A 50 -3.58 -10.70 7.37
C LEU A 50 -3.17 -11.41 6.07
N LEU A 51 -4.08 -12.16 5.47
CA LEU A 51 -3.86 -12.84 4.19
C LEU A 51 -3.60 -11.84 3.05
N GLY A 52 -4.44 -10.81 2.92
CA GLY A 52 -4.25 -9.74 1.94
C GLY A 52 -2.95 -8.96 2.16
N GLY A 53 -2.61 -8.69 3.43
CA GLY A 53 -1.36 -8.03 3.82
C GLY A 53 -0.12 -8.87 3.51
N THR A 54 -0.16 -10.17 3.79
CA THR A 54 0.96 -11.10 3.49
C THR A 54 1.25 -11.17 1.99
N LEU A 55 0.20 -11.16 1.17
CA LEU A 55 0.32 -11.16 -0.29
C LEU A 55 0.88 -9.85 -0.85
N TYR A 56 0.67 -8.73 -0.15
CA TYR A 56 1.33 -7.45 -0.47
C TYR A 56 2.79 -7.45 -0.01
N LEU A 57 3.05 -7.96 1.20
CA LEU A 57 4.39 -8.04 1.77
C LEU A 57 5.32 -8.92 0.89
N SER A 58 4.82 -10.03 0.38
CA SER A 58 5.56 -10.89 -0.55
C SER A 58 5.96 -10.14 -1.83
N GLY A 59 5.11 -9.24 -2.34
CA GLY A 59 5.45 -8.35 -3.45
C GLY A 59 6.62 -7.40 -3.14
N ILE A 60 6.68 -6.86 -1.91
CA ILE A 60 7.80 -6.02 -1.45
C ILE A 60 9.09 -6.83 -1.38
N TRP A 61 9.04 -8.08 -0.90
CA TRP A 61 10.22 -8.95 -0.87
C TRP A 61 10.78 -9.21 -2.27
N ILE A 62 9.92 -9.45 -3.26
CA ILE A 62 10.32 -9.62 -4.65
C ILE A 62 10.94 -8.32 -5.20
N MET A 63 10.36 -7.16 -4.89
CA MET A 63 10.92 -5.86 -5.29
C MET A 63 12.30 -5.64 -4.67
N ALA A 64 12.45 -5.90 -3.37
CA ALA A 64 13.72 -5.76 -2.67
C ALA A 64 14.81 -6.66 -3.28
N TRP A 65 14.46 -7.90 -3.62
CA TRP A 65 15.38 -8.81 -4.31
C TRP A 65 15.78 -8.28 -5.69
N ASN A 66 14.83 -7.79 -6.48
CA ASN A 66 15.11 -7.22 -7.80
C ASN A 66 16.01 -5.98 -7.73
N VAL A 67 15.77 -5.09 -6.76
CA VAL A 67 16.61 -3.92 -6.52
C VAL A 67 18.01 -4.34 -6.08
N TRP A 68 18.11 -5.26 -5.12
CA TRP A 68 19.40 -5.76 -4.65
C TRP A 68 20.24 -6.35 -5.79
N LYS A 69 19.64 -7.23 -6.61
CA LYS A 69 20.33 -7.76 -7.80
C LYS A 69 20.80 -6.65 -8.75
N THR A 70 19.97 -5.62 -8.95
CA THR A 70 20.31 -4.49 -9.84
C THR A 70 21.47 -3.66 -9.31
N VAL A 71 21.50 -3.42 -7.99
CA VAL A 71 22.52 -2.59 -7.33
C VAL A 71 23.84 -3.35 -7.17
N SER A 72 23.81 -4.64 -6.83
CA SER A 72 25.02 -5.43 -6.56
C SER A 72 25.92 -5.67 -7.79
N GLY A 73 25.42 -5.43 -9.01
CA GLY A 73 26.20 -5.54 -10.26
C GLY A 73 26.47 -4.22 -10.97
N ALA A 74 25.96 -3.10 -10.45
CA ALA A 74 26.06 -1.81 -11.12
C ALA A 74 27.40 -1.13 -10.84
N LYS A 75 28.22 -0.91 -11.89
CA LYS A 75 29.28 0.10 -11.85
C LYS A 75 28.61 1.47 -11.95
N ALA A 76 29.05 2.42 -11.12
CA ALA A 76 28.59 3.80 -11.21
C ALA A 76 28.87 4.35 -12.61
N VAL A 77 27.83 4.48 -13.42
CA VAL A 77 27.92 5.17 -14.71
C VAL A 77 27.86 6.65 -14.38
N ASN A 78 28.94 7.37 -14.62
CA ASN A 78 28.93 8.82 -14.64
C ASN A 78 28.56 9.24 -16.07
N PRO A 79 27.28 9.53 -16.37
CA PRO A 79 26.91 9.97 -17.71
C PRO A 79 27.65 11.28 -17.99
N ALA A 80 28.45 11.29 -19.07
CA ALA A 80 29.06 12.52 -19.55
C ALA A 80 27.94 13.51 -19.83
N ILE A 81 27.92 14.61 -19.08
CA ILE A 81 27.00 15.72 -19.29
C ILE A 81 27.24 16.19 -20.73
N PRO A 82 26.23 16.12 -21.62
CA PRO A 82 26.38 16.63 -22.97
C PRO A 82 26.79 18.09 -22.84
N PRO A 83 27.91 18.51 -23.48
CA PRO A 83 28.33 19.89 -23.38
C PRO A 83 27.20 20.78 -23.87
N ASP A 84 26.81 21.75 -23.05
CA ASP A 84 25.83 22.78 -23.31
C ASP A 84 26.33 23.67 -24.46
N THR A 85 26.18 23.17 -25.68
CA THR A 85 26.49 23.89 -26.93
C THR A 85 25.64 25.14 -27.11
N ALA A 86 24.65 25.38 -26.23
CA ALA A 86 23.82 26.57 -26.20
C ALA A 86 24.59 27.85 -25.76
N HIS A 87 25.71 27.74 -25.04
CA HIS A 87 26.45 28.90 -24.53
C HIS A 87 27.73 29.26 -25.32
N ALA A 88 28.08 28.51 -26.36
CA ALA A 88 29.28 28.75 -27.17
C ALA A 88 29.03 29.60 -28.44
N VAL A 89 27.79 30.05 -28.70
CA VAL A 89 27.46 30.91 -29.85
C VAL A 89 27.46 32.37 -29.43
N GLY A 90 28.65 32.92 -29.24
CA GLY A 90 28.81 34.32 -28.85
C GLY A 90 30.25 34.80 -28.70
N ALA A 91 31.19 34.31 -29.51
CA ALA A 91 32.47 35.02 -29.68
C ALA A 91 32.29 36.07 -30.79
N PRO A 92 32.28 37.38 -30.47
CA PRO A 92 32.22 38.41 -31.50
C PRO A 92 33.50 38.33 -32.34
N ALA A 93 33.32 38.16 -33.65
CA ALA A 93 34.40 38.26 -34.62
C ALA A 93 35.04 39.65 -34.50
N THR A 94 36.29 39.69 -34.04
CA THR A 94 37.12 40.90 -34.07
C THR A 94 37.46 41.20 -35.53
N ALA A 95 37.09 42.41 -35.96
CA ALA A 95 37.42 43.04 -37.24
C ALA A 95 38.92 43.31 -37.39
#